data_AF-A0A7L4Y2U1-F1
#
_entry.id   AF-A0A7L4Y2U1-F1
#
_cell.length_a   1.000
_cell.length_b   1.000
_cell.length_c   1.000
_cell.angle_alpha   90.00
_cell.angle_beta   90.00
_cell.angle_gamma   90.00
#
_symmetry.space_group_name_H-M   'P 1'
#
loop_
_entity.id
_entity.type
_entity.pdbx_description
1 polymer ?
#
loop_
_entity_poly.entity_id
_entity_poly.type
_entity_poly.pdbx_seq_one_letter_code
_entity_poly.pdbx_strand_id
1 'polypeptide(L)'
;MTLRIRISWPAGHTTATLEETPTSKTLMGVLPITSTARTWGEEVYFDTPVSAAVESDARQVVEPGTVAFWTEGDALALPYGPTPIARGAECRLASPCNLLGALDSDPRVLATVRDGDPIRVEPVEQAHRGRSRGGV
;
A
#
# COMPACT_ATOMS: atom_id res chain seq x y z
N MET A 1 -6.48 4.98 -16.09
CA MET A 1 -7.39 5.43 -15.02
C MET A 1 -6.61 5.34 -13.71
N THR A 2 -6.65 6.34 -12.84
CA THR A 2 -5.86 6.28 -11.60
C THR A 2 -6.48 5.30 -10.62
N LEU A 3 -5.75 4.23 -10.25
CA LEU A 3 -6.13 3.32 -9.19
C LEU A 3 -5.80 3.98 -7.86
N ARG A 4 -6.78 4.06 -6.95
CA ARG A 4 -6.57 4.70 -5.65
C ARG A 4 -7.25 3.89 -4.57
N ILE A 5 -6.52 3.70 -3.48
CA ILE A 5 -7.00 2.93 -2.31
C ILE A 5 -6.98 3.81 -1.07
N ARG A 6 -7.87 3.48 -0.12
CA ARG A 6 -7.86 3.97 1.25
C ARG A 6 -7.45 2.84 2.16
N ILE A 7 -6.51 3.11 3.06
CA ILE A 7 -6.01 2.19 4.08
C ILE A 7 -6.39 2.77 5.42
N SER A 8 -7.09 2.01 6.27
CA SER A 8 -7.62 2.49 7.56
C SER A 8 -7.34 1.52 8.70
N TRP A 9 -7.11 2.07 9.88
CA TRP A 9 -6.82 1.40 11.15
C TRP A 9 -7.44 2.21 12.31
N PRO A 10 -7.43 1.73 13.56
CA PRO A 10 -8.14 2.40 14.67
C PRO A 10 -7.72 3.85 14.91
N ALA A 11 -6.44 4.17 14.74
CA ALA A 11 -5.89 5.49 15.01
C ALA A 11 -5.98 6.46 13.82
N GLY A 12 -6.32 5.99 12.61
CA GLY A 12 -6.33 6.86 11.44
C GLY A 12 -6.52 6.15 10.10
N HIS A 13 -6.24 6.89 9.03
CA HIS A 13 -6.24 6.38 7.67
C HIS A 13 -5.27 7.15 6.79
N THR A 14 -4.88 6.54 5.68
CA THR A 14 -4.18 7.21 4.58
C THR A 14 -4.81 6.79 3.24
N THR A 15 -4.43 7.44 2.16
CA THR A 15 -4.76 7.04 0.79
C THR A 15 -3.49 6.81 0.01
N ALA A 16 -3.55 5.96 -1.00
CA ALA A 16 -2.44 5.68 -1.88
C ALA A 16 -2.89 5.68 -3.34
N THR A 17 -2.04 6.23 -4.19
CA THR A 17 -2.18 6.16 -5.64
C THR A 17 -1.34 4.99 -6.15
N LEU A 18 -1.99 4.10 -6.90
CA LEU A 18 -1.37 2.91 -7.48
C LEU A 18 -1.18 3.07 -8.99
N GLU A 19 -0.06 2.55 -9.47
CA GLU A 19 0.26 2.34 -10.87
C GLU A 19 -0.52 1.15 -11.45
N GLU A 20 -0.75 1.16 -12.75
CA GLU A 20 -1.51 0.09 -13.45
C GLU A 20 -0.66 -1.17 -13.70
N THR A 21 -0.16 -1.81 -12.65
CA THR A 21 0.57 -3.08 -12.73
C THR A 21 -0.37 -4.31 -12.70
N PRO A 22 0.08 -5.50 -13.15
CA PRO A 22 -0.67 -6.75 -12.97
C PRO A 22 -1.09 -7.00 -11.52
N THR A 23 -0.19 -6.76 -10.56
CA THR A 23 -0.46 -6.92 -9.13
C THR A 23 -1.49 -5.90 -8.64
N SER A 24 -1.37 -4.62 -9.01
CA SER A 24 -2.35 -3.58 -8.65
C SER A 24 -3.76 -3.89 -9.17
N LYS A 25 -3.87 -4.41 -10.40
CA LYS A 25 -5.17 -4.79 -11.00
C LYS A 25 -5.81 -5.96 -10.24
N THR A 26 -5.00 -6.95 -9.86
CA THR A 26 -5.47 -8.11 -9.08
C THR A 26 -5.92 -7.68 -7.69
N LEU A 27 -5.11 -6.83 -7.02
CA LEU A 27 -5.44 -6.26 -5.72
C LEU A 27 -6.78 -5.51 -5.77
N MET A 28 -6.97 -4.62 -6.75
CA MET A 28 -8.21 -3.86 -6.91
C MET A 28 -9.44 -4.76 -7.12
N GLY A 29 -9.27 -5.91 -7.77
CA GLY A 29 -10.35 -6.86 -8.03
C GLY A 29 -10.87 -7.60 -6.79
N VAL A 30 -10.11 -7.61 -5.69
CA VAL A 30 -10.50 -8.29 -4.44
C VAL A 30 -10.86 -7.31 -3.31
N LEU A 31 -10.73 -6.00 -3.53
CA LEU A 31 -11.11 -5.02 -2.51
C LEU A 31 -12.63 -5.00 -2.30
N PRO A 32 -13.11 -4.77 -1.07
CA PRO A 32 -12.32 -4.45 0.12
C PRO A 32 -11.71 -5.69 0.83
N ILE A 33 -10.49 -5.56 1.38
CA ILE A 33 -9.92 -6.58 2.28
C ILE A 33 -9.76 -6.03 3.69
N THR A 34 -9.95 -6.91 4.68
CA THR A 34 -9.64 -6.66 6.08
C THR A 34 -8.62 -7.70 6.53
N SER A 35 -7.59 -7.27 7.26
CA SER A 35 -6.54 -8.13 7.79
C SER A 35 -6.09 -7.60 9.16
N THR A 36 -5.03 -8.19 9.70
CA THR A 36 -4.37 -7.77 10.94
C THR A 36 -3.00 -7.20 10.61
N ALA A 37 -2.75 -5.96 11.00
CA ALA A 37 -1.48 -5.29 10.79
C ALA A 37 -0.37 -5.98 11.60
N ARG A 38 0.79 -6.10 10.98
CA ARG A 38 2.04 -6.48 11.61
C ARG A 38 3.05 -5.36 11.43
N THR A 39 3.95 -5.20 12.40
CA THR A 39 4.99 -4.17 12.37
C THR A 39 6.39 -4.77 12.35
N TRP A 40 7.31 -4.18 11.60
CA TRP A 40 8.70 -4.63 11.52
C TRP A 40 9.66 -3.46 11.29
N GLY A 41 10.22 -2.91 12.39
CA GLY A 41 10.91 -1.63 12.32
C GLY A 41 9.96 -0.52 11.87
N GLU A 42 10.39 0.34 10.94
CA GLU A 42 9.54 1.38 10.33
C GLU A 42 8.78 0.86 9.09
N GLU A 43 8.09 -0.28 9.24
CA GLU A 43 7.25 -0.90 8.22
C GLU A 43 5.97 -1.47 8.85
N VAL A 44 4.84 -1.24 8.17
CA VAL A 44 3.57 -1.93 8.42
C VAL A 44 3.33 -2.90 7.28
N TYR A 45 2.98 -4.14 7.59
CA TYR A 45 2.58 -5.11 6.57
C TYR A 45 1.40 -5.97 7.02
N PHE A 46 0.64 -6.50 6.06
CA PHE A 46 -0.50 -7.37 6.34
C PHE A 46 -0.82 -8.24 5.13
N ASP A 47 -1.35 -9.44 5.41
CA ASP A 47 -1.72 -10.42 4.41
C ASP A 47 -2.92 -9.96 3.57
N THR A 48 -2.97 -10.46 2.33
CA THR A 48 -4.04 -10.26 1.37
C THR A 48 -4.44 -11.61 0.77
N PRO A 49 -5.65 -11.75 0.20
CA PRO A 49 -6.03 -12.97 -0.52
C PRO A 49 -5.48 -13.02 -1.96
N VAL A 50 -4.49 -12.17 -2.28
CA VAL A 50 -3.89 -12.06 -3.62
C VAL A 50 -2.60 -12.86 -3.63
N SER A 51 -2.40 -13.67 -4.68
CA SER A 51 -1.08 -14.21 -5.00
C SER A 51 -0.64 -13.64 -6.35
N ALA A 52 0.61 -13.19 -6.43
CA ALA A 52 1.16 -12.54 -7.62
C ALA A 52 2.59 -13.04 -7.92
N ALA A 53 2.94 -13.09 -9.19
CA ALA A 53 4.32 -13.33 -9.61
C ALA A 53 5.18 -12.08 -9.36
N VAL A 54 6.48 -12.29 -9.13
CA VAL A 54 7.45 -11.19 -9.06
C VAL A 54 7.50 -10.47 -10.39
N GLU A 55 7.33 -9.15 -10.37
CA GLU A 55 7.37 -8.28 -11.55
C GLU A 55 8.82 -7.86 -11.87
N SER A 56 9.07 -7.51 -13.14
CA SER A 56 10.44 -7.24 -13.62
C SER A 56 11.12 -6.05 -12.97
N ASP A 57 10.34 -5.13 -12.42
CA ASP A 57 10.78 -3.92 -11.76
C ASP A 57 10.72 -4.02 -10.22
N ALA A 58 10.50 -5.23 -9.68
CA ALA A 58 10.49 -5.48 -8.25
C ALA A 58 11.80 -5.01 -7.59
N ARG A 59 11.69 -4.34 -6.45
CA ARG A 59 12.83 -3.77 -5.71
C ARG A 59 12.79 -4.11 -4.25
N GLN A 60 13.97 -4.24 -3.66
CA GLN A 60 14.12 -4.41 -2.22
C GLN A 60 14.35 -3.07 -1.51
N VAL A 61 15.09 -2.15 -2.14
CA VAL A 61 15.33 -0.81 -1.59
C VAL A 61 14.38 0.16 -2.27
N VAL A 62 13.60 0.86 -1.46
CA VAL A 62 12.51 1.73 -1.92
C VAL A 62 12.48 3.03 -1.10
N GLU A 63 11.70 4.00 -1.56
CA GLU A 63 11.46 5.22 -0.80
C GLU A 63 10.42 4.99 0.31
N PRO A 64 10.54 5.65 1.48
CA PRO A 64 9.46 5.70 2.46
C PRO A 64 8.14 6.13 1.82
N GLY A 65 7.05 5.44 2.15
CA GLY A 65 5.72 5.66 1.57
C GLY A 65 5.46 4.90 0.28
N THR A 66 6.39 4.06 -0.19
CA THR A 66 6.11 3.12 -1.28
C THR A 66 5.03 2.12 -0.84
N VAL A 67 4.06 1.84 -1.71
CA VAL A 67 3.15 0.71 -1.55
C VAL A 67 3.78 -0.47 -2.28
N ALA A 68 4.26 -1.46 -1.54
CA ALA A 68 4.91 -2.63 -2.07
C ALA A 68 4.06 -3.88 -1.84
N PHE A 69 4.21 -4.87 -2.71
CA PHE A 69 3.60 -6.19 -2.56
C PHE A 69 4.68 -7.25 -2.40
N TRP A 70 4.72 -7.88 -1.23
CA TRP A 70 5.63 -8.97 -0.92
C TRP A 70 5.01 -10.29 -1.37
N THR A 71 5.49 -10.78 -2.51
CA THR A 71 4.91 -11.93 -3.23
C THR A 71 5.09 -13.26 -2.50
N GLU A 72 6.15 -13.43 -1.71
CA GLU A 72 6.39 -14.68 -0.96
C GLU A 72 5.44 -14.84 0.24
N GLY A 73 4.88 -13.73 0.73
CA GLY A 73 3.97 -13.71 1.88
C GLY A 73 2.56 -13.23 1.55
N ASP A 74 2.23 -13.05 0.27
CA ASP A 74 0.93 -12.54 -0.21
C ASP A 74 0.48 -11.27 0.53
N ALA A 75 1.42 -10.36 0.81
CA ALA A 75 1.22 -9.25 1.73
C ALA A 75 1.46 -7.87 1.09
N LEU A 76 0.69 -6.89 1.54
CA LEU A 76 1.04 -5.48 1.33
C LEU A 76 2.08 -5.06 2.37
N ALA A 77 3.15 -4.43 1.91
CA ALA A 77 4.21 -3.84 2.73
C ALA A 77 4.22 -2.33 2.51
N LEU A 78 4.15 -1.59 3.62
CA LEU A 78 4.04 -0.14 3.68
C LEU A 78 5.18 0.41 4.55
N PRO A 79 6.40 0.51 4.01
CA PRO A 79 7.49 1.13 4.72
C PRO A 79 7.27 2.64 4.90
N TYR A 80 7.64 3.15 6.07
CA TYR A 80 7.68 4.59 6.36
C TYR A 80 9.06 5.07 6.85
N GLY A 81 10.06 4.18 6.84
CA GLY A 81 11.46 4.50 7.08
C GLY A 81 12.33 3.23 7.16
N PRO A 82 13.45 3.22 7.91
CA PRO A 82 14.36 2.09 7.97
C PRO A 82 13.75 0.84 8.63
N THR A 83 13.99 -0.30 8.02
CA THR A 83 13.64 -1.63 8.54
C THR A 83 14.82 -2.23 9.32
N PRO A 84 14.63 -3.35 10.05
CA PRO A 84 15.71 -3.98 10.83
C PRO A 84 16.92 -4.46 10.01
N ILE A 85 16.79 -4.62 8.69
CA ILE A 85 17.88 -5.03 7.80
C ILE A 85 18.44 -3.86 6.97
N ALA A 86 17.96 -2.64 7.20
CA ALA A 86 18.42 -1.44 6.50
C ALA A 86 19.93 -1.20 6.68
N ARG A 87 20.58 -0.72 5.62
CA ARG A 87 21.97 -0.24 5.66
C ARG A 87 21.97 1.29 5.69
N GLY A 88 22.21 1.86 6.87
CA GLY A 88 22.16 3.30 7.07
C GLY A 88 20.71 3.80 7.14
N ALA A 89 20.36 4.80 6.33
CA ALA A 89 19.04 5.43 6.35
C ALA A 89 18.11 4.92 5.22
N GLU A 90 18.51 3.88 4.47
CA GLU A 90 17.68 3.34 3.40
C GLU A 90 16.45 2.60 3.97
N CYS A 91 15.37 2.59 3.20
CA CYS A 91 14.26 1.70 3.47
C CYS A 91 14.46 0.39 2.68
N ARG A 92 14.66 -0.72 3.39
CA ARG A 92 14.96 -2.04 2.81
C ARG A 92 13.90 -3.08 3.19
N LEU A 93 13.10 -3.51 2.22
CA LEU A 93 12.13 -4.59 2.38
C LEU A 93 12.83 -5.94 2.59
N ALA A 94 12.12 -6.93 3.15
CA ALA A 94 12.66 -8.26 3.44
C ALA A 94 13.27 -8.95 2.19
N SER A 95 12.61 -8.83 1.04
CA SER A 95 13.07 -9.31 -0.28
C SER A 95 12.57 -8.36 -1.39
N PRO A 96 12.93 -8.56 -2.67
CA PRO A 96 12.37 -7.76 -3.75
C PRO A 96 10.84 -7.87 -3.83
N CYS A 97 10.16 -6.72 -3.78
CA CYS A 97 8.70 -6.62 -3.81
C CYS A 97 8.22 -5.91 -5.07
N ASN A 98 7.02 -6.25 -5.55
CA ASN A 98 6.38 -5.53 -6.65
C ASN A 98 5.99 -4.13 -6.17
N LEU A 99 6.32 -3.09 -6.93
CA LEU A 99 6.02 -1.72 -6.55
C LEU A 99 4.67 -1.32 -7.13
N LEU A 100 3.69 -1.12 -6.26
CA LEU A 100 2.32 -0.83 -6.68
C LEU A 100 2.05 0.66 -6.81
N GLY A 101 2.80 1.50 -6.10
CA GLY A 101 2.59 2.95 -6.09
C GLY A 101 3.11 3.59 -4.82
N ALA A 102 2.45 4.65 -4.35
CA ALA A 102 2.88 5.40 -3.17
C ALA A 102 1.69 5.97 -2.38
N LEU A 103 1.91 6.18 -1.08
CA LEU A 103 1.00 6.92 -0.22
C LEU A 103 0.89 8.38 -0.68
N ASP A 104 -0.31 8.94 -0.58
CA ASP A 104 -0.59 10.33 -0.96
C ASP A 104 -0.26 11.32 0.17
N SER A 105 0.06 10.83 1.37
CA SER A 105 0.35 11.62 2.57
C SER A 105 1.75 11.31 3.13
N ASP A 106 2.18 12.07 4.14
CA ASP A 106 3.39 11.73 4.90
C ASP A 106 3.30 10.28 5.42
N PRO A 107 4.25 9.41 5.05
CA PRO A 107 4.23 8.00 5.45
C PRO A 107 4.38 7.81 6.96
N ARG A 108 4.91 8.80 7.70
CA ARG A 108 5.03 8.73 9.17
C ARG A 108 3.69 8.59 9.89
N VAL A 109 2.57 8.85 9.21
CA VAL A 109 1.23 8.53 9.74
C VAL A 109 1.09 7.05 10.12
N LEU A 110 1.81 6.16 9.43
CA LEU A 110 1.84 4.71 9.70
C LEU A 110 2.50 4.36 11.04
N ALA A 111 3.30 5.24 11.63
CA ALA A 111 3.88 5.04 12.97
C ALA A 111 2.80 4.98 14.08
N THR A 112 1.56 5.36 13.77
CA THR A 112 0.41 5.23 14.68
C THR A 112 -0.23 3.84 14.66
N VAL A 113 0.10 3.00 13.67
CA VAL A 113 -0.38 1.62 13.56
C VAL A 113 0.34 0.76 14.59
N ARG A 114 -0.42 -0.07 15.30
CA ARG A 114 0.11 -1.04 16.26
C ARG A 114 0.08 -2.44 15.67
N ASP A 115 1.04 -3.25 16.09
CA ASP A 115 1.00 -4.69 15.83
C ASP A 115 -0.32 -5.26 16.40
N GLY A 116 -1.05 -6.00 15.56
CA GLY A 116 -2.37 -6.53 15.90
C GLY A 116 -3.55 -5.62 15.58
N ASP A 117 -3.34 -4.39 15.09
CA ASP A 117 -4.46 -3.52 14.71
C ASP A 117 -5.26 -4.12 13.55
N PRO A 118 -6.61 -4.04 13.58
CA PRO A 118 -7.41 -4.34 12.40
C PRO A 118 -7.11 -3.30 11.31
N ILE A 119 -6.77 -3.76 10.12
CA ILE A 119 -6.46 -2.90 8.97
C ILE A 119 -7.37 -3.24 7.80
N ARG A 120 -7.89 -2.21 7.14
CA ARG A 120 -8.83 -2.35 6.03
C ARG A 120 -8.41 -1.53 4.82
N VAL A 121 -8.43 -2.16 3.66
CA VAL A 121 -8.12 -1.55 2.36
C VAL A 121 -9.37 -1.51 1.49
N GLU A 122 -9.66 -0.36 0.89
CA GLU A 122 -10.84 -0.14 0.07
C GLU A 122 -10.51 0.69 -1.18
N PRO A 123 -11.26 0.54 -2.28
CA PRO A 123 -11.14 1.46 -3.41
C PRO A 123 -11.64 2.85 -2.99
N VAL A 124 -10.97 3.90 -3.48
CA VAL A 124 -11.48 5.27 -3.40
C VAL A 124 -12.25 5.56 -4.69
N GLU A 125 -13.57 5.67 -4.60
CA GLU A 125 -14.37 6.14 -5.74
C GLU A 125 -13.97 7.58 -6.08
N GLN A 126 -13.51 7.78 -7.32
CA GLN A 126 -13.38 9.11 -7.89
C GLN A 126 -14.81 9.63 -8.12
N ALA A 127 -15.26 10.55 -7.26
CA ALA A 127 -16.48 11.29 -7.54
C ALA A 127 -16.33 11.96 -8.92
N HIS A 128 -17.11 11.49 -9.90
CA HIS A 128 -17.28 12.23 -11.14
C HIS A 128 -17.73 13.64 -10.75
N ARG A 129 -16.86 14.64 -10.97
CA ARG A 129 -17.31 16.04 -10.99
C ARG A 129 -18.24 16.21 -12.19
N GLY A 130 -19.50 15.82 -11.99
CA GLY A 130 -20.60 16.29 -12.80
C GLY A 130 -20.81 17.77 -12.53
N ARG A 131 -20.43 18.59 -13.50
CA ARG A 131 -21.06 19.89 -13.78
C ARG A 131 -20.84 20.15 -15.26
N SER A 132 -21.82 20.44 -16.10
CA SER A 132 -23.27 20.48 -15.97
C SER A 132 -23.76 20.81 -17.38
N ARG A 133 -24.81 20.14 -17.86
CA ARG A 133 -25.62 20.68 -18.96
C ARG A 133 -26.06 22.09 -18.56
N GLY A 134 -25.68 23.07 -19.35
CA GLY A 134 -26.31 24.39 -19.40
C GLY A 134 -26.65 24.67 -20.85
N GLY A 135 -27.76 24.07 -21.31
CA GLY A 135 -28.47 24.57 -22.47
C GLY A 135 -29.61 25.44 -21.96
N VAL A 136 -29.56 26.72 -22.28
CA VAL A 136 -30.48 27.43 -23.20
C VAL A 136 -29.76 28.67 -23.71
#